data_AF-A0A416TPV4-F1
#
_entry.id   AF-A0A416TPV4-F1
#
_cell.length_a   1.000
_cell.length_b   1.000
_cell.length_c   1.000
_cell.angle_alpha   90.00
_cell.angle_beta   90.00
_cell.angle_gamma   90.00
#
_symmetry.space_group_name_H-M   'P 1'
#
loop_
_entity.id
_entity.type
_entity.pdbx_description
1 polymer ?
#
loop_
_entity_poly.entity_id
_entity_poly.type
_entity_poly.pdbx_seq_one_letter_code
_entity_poly.pdbx_strand_id
1 'polypeptide(L)'
;MNDAWSIMDIVILVCGVYALYAAYVLKTKGKIIKTFLVFKETDVNTCKDLGAYAASMAPKLSTLAGVMILYGVVSLINTYVVSIMSLYWVMMVALIGTLIWYGIQTRNAMKKYF
;
A
#
# COMPACT_ATOMS: atom_id res chain seq x y z
N MET A 1 -5.41 -27.22 5.14
CA MET A 1 -5.69 -26.18 4.14
C MET A 1 -6.71 -25.25 4.76
N ASN A 2 -6.34 -24.00 5.02
CA ASN A 2 -7.29 -23.03 5.55
C ASN A 2 -7.51 -22.00 4.45
N ASP A 3 -8.54 -22.21 3.63
CA ASP A 3 -8.85 -21.38 2.45
C ASP A 3 -8.90 -19.88 2.77
N ALA A 4 -9.29 -19.51 4.00
CA ALA A 4 -9.32 -18.14 4.47
C ALA A 4 -7.95 -17.43 4.42
N TRP A 5 -6.85 -18.12 4.73
CA TRP A 5 -5.52 -17.50 4.74
C TRP A 5 -4.97 -17.29 3.33
N SER A 6 -5.18 -18.25 2.41
CA SER A 6 -4.81 -18.07 1.00
C SER A 6 -5.61 -16.96 0.31
N ILE A 7 -6.89 -16.82 0.62
CA ILE A 7 -7.71 -15.72 0.09
C ILE A 7 -7.17 -14.37 0.57
N MET A 8 -6.79 -14.26 1.85
CA MET A 8 -6.19 -13.04 2.40
C MET A 8 -4.88 -12.66 1.67
N ASP A 9 -4.00 -13.62 1.40
CA ASP A 9 -2.76 -13.38 0.66
C ASP A 9 -3.02 -12.85 -0.76
N ILE A 10 -4.02 -13.43 -1.46
CA ILE A 10 -4.44 -12.97 -2.78
C ILE A 10 -4.99 -11.54 -2.73
N VAL A 11 -5.82 -11.24 -1.72
CA VAL A 11 -6.37 -9.89 -1.52
C VAL A 11 -5.25 -8.88 -1.28
N ILE A 12 -4.26 -9.21 -0.45
CA ILE A 12 -3.10 -8.35 -0.19
C ILE A 12 -2.30 -8.10 -1.48
N LEU A 13 -2.10 -9.13 -2.30
CA LEU A 13 -1.39 -9.02 -3.57
C LEU A 13 -2.15 -8.11 -4.56
N VAL A 14 -3.45 -8.33 -4.74
CA VAL A 14 -4.31 -7.47 -5.58
C VAL A 14 -4.30 -6.02 -5.07
N CYS A 15 -4.34 -5.83 -3.75
CA CYS A 15 -4.26 -4.52 -3.12
C CYS A 15 -2.91 -3.84 -3.40
N GLY A 16 -1.80 -4.59 -3.34
CA GLY A 16 -0.46 -4.10 -3.70
C GLY A 16 -0.35 -3.67 -5.17
N VAL A 17 -0.90 -4.46 -6.09
CA VAL A 17 -0.95 -4.11 -7.52
C VAL A 17 -1.79 -2.85 -7.75
N TYR A 18 -2.94 -2.74 -7.08
CA TYR A 18 -3.79 -1.56 -7.15
C TYR A 18 -3.10 -0.31 -6.58
N ALA A 19 -2.36 -0.45 -5.48
CA ALA A 19 -1.53 0.61 -4.90
C ALA A 19 -0.45 1.09 -5.89
N LEU A 20 0.17 0.17 -6.64
CA LEU A 20 1.15 0.51 -7.67
C LEU A 20 0.50 1.29 -8.83
N TYR A 21 -0.67 0.85 -9.28
CA TYR A 21 -1.46 1.57 -10.28
C TYR A 21 -1.82 2.99 -9.80
N ALA A 22 -2.24 3.13 -8.54
CA ALA A 22 -2.53 4.42 -7.94
C ALA A 22 -1.28 5.33 -7.88
N ALA A 23 -0.10 4.79 -7.57
CA ALA A 23 1.16 5.54 -7.64
C ALA A 23 1.47 6.01 -9.07
N TYR A 24 1.26 5.15 -10.05
CA TYR A 24 1.50 5.47 -11.46
C TYR A 24 0.58 6.58 -11.95
N VAL A 25 -0.72 6.51 -11.65
CA VAL A 25 -1.71 7.55 -12.01
C VAL A 25 -1.42 8.85 -11.27
N LEU A 26 -1.02 8.78 -9.99
CA LEU A 26 -0.64 9.95 -9.21
C LEU A 26 0.58 10.66 -9.83
N LYS A 27 1.59 9.89 -10.26
CA LYS A 27 2.81 10.42 -10.89
C LYS A 27 2.57 10.98 -12.30
N THR A 28 1.74 10.31 -13.10
CA THR A 28 1.57 10.67 -14.52
C THR A 28 0.48 11.72 -14.73
N LYS A 29 -0.63 11.64 -14.00
CA LYS A 29 -1.79 12.52 -14.20
C LYS A 29 -1.94 13.61 -13.14
N GLY A 30 -1.17 13.55 -12.05
CA GLY A 30 -1.36 14.45 -10.89
C GLY A 30 -2.74 14.31 -10.24
N LYS A 31 -3.50 13.25 -10.58
CA LYS A 31 -4.84 12.99 -10.06
C LYS A 31 -4.73 12.08 -8.84
N ILE A 32 -5.27 12.54 -7.73
CA ILE A 32 -5.34 11.76 -6.50
C ILE A 32 -6.46 10.73 -6.63
N ILE A 33 -6.11 9.44 -6.61
CA ILE A 33 -7.10 8.38 -6.47
C ILE A 33 -7.50 8.29 -4.99
N LYS A 34 -8.67 8.85 -4.66
CA LYS A 34 -9.22 8.92 -3.29
C LYS A 34 -9.36 7.56 -2.60
N THR A 35 -9.43 6.46 -3.34
CA THR A 35 -9.62 5.12 -2.77
C THR A 35 -8.45 4.63 -1.91
N PHE A 36 -7.20 5.05 -2.21
CA PHE A 36 -6.02 4.47 -1.57
C PHE A 36 -5.10 5.49 -0.88
N LEU A 37 -5.10 6.74 -1.35
CA LEU A 37 -4.13 7.76 -0.94
C LEU A 37 -4.65 8.77 0.07
N VAL A 38 -5.97 8.97 0.12
CA VAL A 38 -6.58 10.03 0.91
C VAL A 38 -7.76 9.44 1.64
N PHE A 39 -7.84 9.65 2.96
CA PHE A 39 -9.05 9.31 3.70
C PHE A 39 -10.22 9.94 2.96
N LYS A 40 -11.23 9.14 2.64
CA LYS A 40 -12.41 9.38 1.79
C LYS A 40 -13.09 10.77 1.93
N GLU A 41 -12.74 11.53 2.96
CA GLU A 41 -13.33 12.78 3.41
C GLU A 41 -12.47 14.03 3.21
N THR A 42 -11.24 13.92 2.69
CA THR A 42 -10.45 15.14 2.41
C THR A 42 -10.85 15.71 1.05
N ASP A 43 -11.54 16.84 1.08
CA ASP A 43 -11.90 17.61 -0.10
C ASP A 43 -10.63 18.10 -0.79
N VAL A 44 -10.42 17.68 -2.04
CA VAL A 44 -9.23 17.95 -2.84
C VAL A 44 -9.01 19.46 -3.04
N ASN A 45 -10.05 20.29 -2.85
CA ASN A 45 -10.00 21.75 -2.97
C ASN A 45 -9.36 22.45 -1.77
N THR A 46 -9.19 21.78 -0.62
CA THR A 46 -8.45 22.34 0.53
C THR A 46 -6.94 22.14 0.40
N CYS A 47 -6.49 21.38 -0.59
CA CYS A 47 -5.07 21.11 -0.77
C CYS A 47 -4.36 22.35 -1.31
N LYS A 48 -3.46 22.90 -0.51
CA LYS A 48 -2.72 24.12 -0.82
C LYS A 48 -1.80 23.93 -2.04
N ASP A 49 -1.26 22.71 -2.21
CA ASP A 49 -0.38 22.31 -3.32
C ASP A 49 -0.53 20.81 -3.68
N LEU A 50 -1.51 20.51 -4.54
CA LEU A 50 -1.76 19.14 -5.03
C LEU A 50 -0.55 18.53 -5.74
N GLY A 51 0.18 19.33 -6.51
CA GLY A 51 1.36 18.87 -7.26
C GLY A 51 2.50 18.43 -6.34
N ALA A 52 2.79 19.22 -5.29
CA ALA A 52 3.83 18.90 -4.31
C ALA A 52 3.46 17.69 -3.44
N TYR A 53 2.18 17.58 -3.06
CA TYR A 53 1.65 16.40 -2.40
C TYR A 53 1.82 15.14 -3.25
N ALA A 54 1.38 15.18 -4.51
CA ALA A 54 1.49 14.06 -5.45
C ALA A 54 2.94 13.64 -5.69
N ALA A 55 3.85 14.60 -5.90
CA ALA A 55 5.28 14.33 -6.10
C ALA A 55 5.94 13.71 -4.86
N SER A 56 5.54 14.11 -3.65
CA SER A 56 6.10 13.57 -2.40
C SER A 56 5.54 12.21 -2.01
N MET A 57 4.29 11.92 -2.41
CA MET A 57 3.56 10.73 -1.99
C MET A 57 3.62 9.59 -3.02
N ALA A 58 3.73 9.89 -4.32
CA ALA A 58 3.91 8.89 -5.37
C ALA A 58 5.09 7.93 -5.13
N PRO A 59 6.32 8.38 -4.81
CA PRO A 59 7.42 7.46 -4.54
C PRO A 59 7.17 6.61 -3.29
N LYS A 60 6.56 7.19 -2.24
CA LYS A 60 6.24 6.47 -0.99
C LYS A 60 5.17 5.39 -1.18
N LEU A 61 4.15 5.68 -1.99
CA LEU A 61 3.13 4.70 -2.35
C LEU A 61 3.71 3.60 -3.23
N SER A 62 4.57 3.94 -4.18
CA SER A 62 5.24 2.95 -5.02
C SER A 62 6.11 2.00 -4.19
N THR A 63 6.80 2.50 -3.15
CA THR A 63 7.56 1.63 -2.24
C THR A 63 6.66 0.70 -1.44
N LEU A 64 5.54 1.19 -0.90
CA LEU A 64 4.57 0.34 -0.21
C LEU A 64 4.03 -0.76 -1.13
N ALA A 65 3.63 -0.38 -2.35
CA ALA A 65 3.09 -1.31 -3.34
C ALA A 65 4.11 -2.39 -3.71
N GLY A 66 5.38 -2.01 -3.89
CA GLY A 66 6.47 -2.97 -4.12
C GLY A 66 6.62 -3.96 -2.97
N VAL A 67 6.58 -3.48 -1.72
CA VAL A 67 6.64 -4.36 -0.54
C VAL A 67 5.43 -5.30 -0.46
N MET A 68 4.22 -4.81 -0.73
CA MET A 68 2.99 -5.64 -0.69
C MET A 68 2.97 -6.71 -1.80
N ILE A 69 3.49 -6.40 -2.99
CA ILE A 69 3.59 -7.38 -4.08
C ILE A 69 4.65 -8.44 -3.76
N LEU A 70 5.85 -8.03 -3.34
CA LEU A 70 6.91 -8.95 -2.92
C LEU A 70 6.42 -9.86 -1.80
N TYR A 71 5.72 -9.27 -0.83
CA TYR A 71 5.08 -9.98 0.26
C TYR A 71 4.11 -11.06 -0.24
N GLY A 72 3.15 -10.68 -1.09
CA GLY A 72 2.14 -11.59 -1.60
C GLY A 72 2.75 -12.75 -2.38
N VAL A 73 3.78 -12.48 -3.20
CA VAL A 73 4.49 -13.51 -3.97
C VAL A 73 5.21 -14.49 -3.05
N VAL A 74 5.94 -14.00 -2.03
CA VAL A 74 6.65 -14.85 -1.06
C VAL A 74 5.66 -15.67 -0.23
N SER A 75 4.52 -15.09 0.16
CA SER A 75 3.47 -15.79 0.93
C SER A 75 2.82 -16.91 0.10
N LEU A 76 2.57 -16.67 -1.20
CA LEU A 76 2.10 -17.67 -2.14
C LEU A 76 3.10 -18.83 -2.29
N ILE A 77 4.39 -18.54 -2.45
CA ILE A 77 5.44 -19.59 -2.54
C ILE A 77 5.52 -20.39 -1.25
N ASN A 78 5.47 -19.74 -0.08
CA ASN A 78 5.47 -20.41 1.22
C ASN A 78 4.21 -21.30 1.38
N THR A 79 3.07 -20.88 0.87
CA THR A 79 1.83 -21.67 0.94
C THR A 79 1.85 -22.90 0.03
N TYR A 80 2.39 -22.78 -1.19
CA TYR A 80 2.35 -23.84 -2.20
C TYR A 80 3.58 -24.76 -2.21
N VAL A 81 4.75 -24.30 -1.75
CA VAL A 81 6.03 -25.03 -1.85
C VAL A 81 6.57 -25.45 -0.48
N VAL A 82 6.54 -24.58 0.53
CA VAL A 82 7.16 -24.85 1.85
C VAL A 82 6.31 -24.29 2.99
N SER A 83 5.46 -25.11 3.61
CA SER A 83 4.55 -24.64 4.68
C SER A 83 5.28 -24.42 6.01
N ILE A 84 5.98 -23.29 6.16
CA ILE A 84 6.61 -22.88 7.42
C ILE A 84 5.69 -21.90 8.14
N MET A 85 5.10 -22.35 9.26
CA MET A 85 4.15 -21.55 10.05
C MET A 85 4.79 -20.29 10.68
N SER A 86 6.07 -20.35 11.07
CA SER A 86 6.79 -19.19 11.63
C SER A 86 7.02 -18.08 10.60
N LEU A 87 7.27 -18.44 9.34
CA LEU A 87 7.51 -17.49 8.25
C LEU A 87 6.25 -16.66 7.96
N TYR A 88 5.08 -17.28 8.03
CA TYR A 88 3.79 -16.60 7.85
C TYR A 88 3.57 -15.48 8.88
N TRP A 89 3.83 -15.75 10.16
CA TRP A 89 3.67 -14.76 11.23
C TRP A 89 4.68 -13.61 11.13
N VAL A 90 5.95 -13.91 10.83
CA VAL A 90 6.99 -12.89 10.63
C VAL A 90 6.61 -11.96 9.49
N MET A 91 6.14 -12.56 8.39
CA MET A 91 5.65 -11.85 7.22
C MET A 91 4.46 -10.93 7.63
N MET A 92 3.42 -11.45 8.28
CA MET A 92 2.26 -10.64 8.67
C MET A 92 2.65 -9.42 9.52
N VAL A 93 3.55 -9.60 10.49
CA VAL A 93 4.06 -8.51 11.33
C VAL A 93 4.81 -7.47 10.49
N ALA A 94 5.63 -7.90 9.54
CA ALA A 94 6.34 -7.00 8.63
C ALA A 94 5.40 -6.19 7.72
N LEU A 95 4.33 -6.81 7.22
CA LEU A 95 3.28 -6.14 6.44
C LEU A 95 2.59 -5.05 7.27
N ILE A 96 2.14 -5.40 8.48
CA ILE A 96 1.49 -4.46 9.40
C ILE A 96 2.44 -3.31 9.74
N GLY A 97 3.71 -3.59 10.03
CA GLY A 97 4.72 -2.55 10.28
C GLY A 97 4.89 -1.58 9.11
N THR A 98 4.91 -2.10 7.88
CA THR A 98 5.01 -1.29 6.66
C THR A 98 3.75 -0.43 6.45
N LEU A 99 2.56 -0.97 6.74
CA LEU A 99 1.30 -0.23 6.66
C LEU A 99 1.23 0.89 7.70
N ILE A 100 1.68 0.64 8.94
CA ILE A 100 1.75 1.67 9.99
C ILE A 100 2.71 2.78 9.57
N TRP A 101 3.91 2.42 9.09
CA TRP A 101 4.89 3.38 8.57
C TRP A 101 4.29 4.24 7.46
N TYR A 102 3.63 3.61 6.48
CA TYR A 102 2.97 4.33 5.39
C TYR A 102 1.85 5.25 5.91
N GLY A 103 1.02 4.80 6.85
CA GLY A 103 -0.03 5.61 7.48
C GLY A 103 0.50 6.84 8.24
N ILE A 104 1.66 6.72 8.89
CA ILE A 104 2.33 7.87 9.52
C ILE A 104 2.82 8.83 8.44
N GLN A 105 3.42 8.32 7.37
CA GLN A 105 3.91 9.12 6.26
C GLN A 105 2.79 9.84 5.51
N THR A 106 1.64 9.21 5.32
CA THR A 106 0.47 9.84 4.70
C THR A 106 -0.09 10.93 5.59
N ARG A 107 -0.20 10.71 6.91
CA ARG A 107 -0.66 11.70 7.88
C ARG A 107 0.26 12.92 7.96
N ASN A 108 1.58 12.70 7.93
CA ASN A 108 2.57 13.78 7.90
C ASN A 108 2.52 14.57 6.58
N ALA A 109 2.31 13.89 5.46
CA ALA A 109 2.11 14.57 4.17
C ALA A 109 0.80 15.37 4.18
N MET A 110 -0.30 14.81 4.68
CA MET A 110 -1.57 15.54 4.77
C MET A 110 -1.42 16.80 5.61
N LYS A 111 -0.87 16.74 6.83
CA LYS A 111 -0.63 17.94 7.66
C LYS A 111 0.23 19.03 7.01
N LYS A 112 1.05 18.67 6.02
CA LYS A 112 1.99 19.60 5.36
C LYS A 112 1.36 20.28 4.14
N TYR A 113 0.42 19.61 3.47
CA TYR A 113 -0.13 20.03 2.17
C TYR A 113 -1.65 20.28 2.19
N PHE A 114 -2.35 19.86 3.24
CA PHE A 114 -3.74 20.16 3.58
C PHE A 114 -3.78 20.86 4.94
#